data_AF-A0A7L2RWN6-F1
#
_entry.id   AF-A0A7L2RWN6-F1
#
_cell.length_a   1.000
_cell.length_b   1.000
_cell.length_c   1.000
_cell.angle_alpha   90.00
_cell.angle_beta   90.00
_cell.angle_gamma   90.00
#
_symmetry.space_group_name_H-M   'P 1'
#
loop_
_entity.id
_entity.type
_entity.pdbx_description
1 polymer ?
#
loop_
_entity_poly.entity_id
_entity_poly.type
_entity_poly.pdbx_seq_one_letter_code
_entity_poly.pdbx_strand_id
1 'polypeptide(L)'
;IPILQAAQAVAKQPLSLYASPWTSPVWMKTNGAMTGRGTLKGSPGDKYHRAWAKYFIRFLDEYAKYNLTFWAVTAGNEPTAGEIIFYPFQCLGFSPEHQRDFIAQDL
;
A
#
# COMPACT_ATOMS: atom_id res chain seq x y z
N ILE A 1 -9.14 14.33 -0.38
CA ILE A 1 -9.63 14.64 0.99
C ILE A 1 -10.95 15.44 0.96
N PRO A 2 -11.06 16.64 0.33
CA PRO A 2 -12.30 17.43 0.41
C PRO A 2 -13.57 16.70 -0.08
N ILE A 3 -13.44 15.91 -1.16
CA ILE A 3 -14.55 15.11 -1.70
C ILE A 3 -15.03 14.05 -0.69
N LEU A 4 -14.11 13.43 0.05
CA LEU A 4 -14.47 12.43 1.07
C LEU A 4 -15.21 13.06 2.24
N GLN A 5 -14.76 14.24 2.68
CA GLN A 5 -15.43 15.00 3.75
C GLN A 5 -16.82 15.47 3.31
N ALA A 6 -16.95 15.94 2.07
CA ALA A 6 -18.25 16.30 1.49
C ALA A 6 -19.20 15.09 1.43
N ALA A 7 -18.69 13.91 1.03
CA ALA A 7 -19.46 12.68 1.03
C ALA A 7 -19.89 12.26 2.44
N GLN A 8 -19.01 12.36 3.44
CA GLN A 8 -19.35 12.09 4.85
C GLN A 8 -20.42 13.05 5.38
N ALA A 9 -20.39 14.32 4.99
CA ALA A 9 -21.34 15.33 5.47
C ALA A 9 -22.78 15.11 4.97
N VAL A 10 -22.95 14.48 3.81
CA VAL A 10 -24.27 14.22 3.22
C VAL A 10 -24.75 12.76 3.42
N ALA A 11 -23.86 11.87 3.86
CA ALA A 11 -24.20 10.47 4.06
C ALA A 11 -25.15 10.29 5.25
N LYS A 12 -26.21 9.50 5.05
CA LYS A 12 -27.17 9.15 6.14
C LYS A 12 -26.62 8.08 7.09
N GLN A 13 -25.58 7.37 6.67
CA GLN A 13 -24.94 6.29 7.42
C GLN A 13 -23.41 6.51 7.40
N PRO A 14 -22.66 6.07 8.42
CA PRO A 14 -21.21 6.18 8.44
C PRO A 14 -20.57 5.51 7.21
N LEU A 15 -19.67 6.22 6.53
CA LEU A 15 -18.92 5.69 5.40
C LEU A 15 -17.69 4.90 5.89
N SER A 16 -17.55 3.67 5.41
CA SER A 16 -16.35 2.85 5.65
C SER A 16 -15.33 3.11 4.56
N LEU A 17 -14.21 3.75 4.91
CA LEU A 17 -13.13 4.00 3.97
C LEU A 17 -12.20 2.78 3.87
N TYR A 18 -11.76 2.46 2.65
CA TYR A 18 -10.88 1.34 2.35
C TYR A 18 -9.70 1.82 1.51
N ALA A 19 -8.48 1.44 1.87
CA ALA A 19 -7.27 1.85 1.13
C ALA A 19 -6.48 0.66 0.60
N SER A 20 -5.83 0.83 -0.56
CA SER A 20 -5.02 -0.20 -1.18
C SER A 20 -3.88 0.48 -1.96
N PRO A 21 -2.60 0.22 -1.67
CA PRO A 21 -1.49 0.87 -2.37
C PRO A 21 -1.08 0.12 -3.63
N TRP A 22 -0.72 0.86 -4.68
CA TRP A 22 -0.30 0.29 -5.96
C TRP A 22 1.20 0.05 -6.02
N THR A 23 2.01 0.97 -5.49
CA THR A 23 3.47 0.87 -5.54
C THR A 23 4.13 1.56 -4.35
N SER A 24 5.29 1.07 -3.94
CA SER A 24 6.15 1.73 -2.96
C SER A 24 7.02 2.81 -3.62
N PRO A 25 7.66 3.71 -2.85
CA PRO A 25 8.72 4.56 -3.38
C PRO A 25 9.78 3.75 -4.15
N VAL A 26 10.22 4.27 -5.31
CA VAL A 26 11.10 3.54 -6.23
C VAL A 26 12.43 3.10 -5.60
N TRP A 27 12.94 3.82 -4.60
CA TRP A 27 14.18 3.46 -3.92
C TRP A 27 14.08 2.16 -3.11
N MET A 28 12.85 1.76 -2.72
CA MET A 28 12.56 0.49 -2.06
C MET A 28 12.43 -0.68 -3.04
N LYS A 29 12.24 -0.42 -4.34
CA LYS A 29 11.93 -1.45 -5.34
C LYS A 29 13.16 -2.02 -6.00
N THR A 30 13.19 -3.34 -6.24
CA THR A 30 14.31 -4.03 -6.90
C THR A 30 14.64 -3.49 -8.28
N ASN A 31 13.63 -3.00 -9.01
CA ASN A 31 13.77 -2.44 -10.35
C ASN A 31 13.98 -0.91 -10.39
N GLY A 32 13.89 -0.21 -9.27
CA GLY A 32 14.04 1.25 -9.22
C GLY A 32 13.00 2.05 -10.03
N ALA A 33 11.86 1.46 -10.40
CA ALA A 33 10.84 2.09 -11.24
C ALA A 33 9.43 1.91 -10.64
N MET A 34 8.47 2.75 -11.04
CA MET A 34 7.09 2.65 -10.55
C MET A 34 6.31 1.48 -11.18
N THR A 35 6.67 1.12 -12.42
CA THR A 35 6.00 0.13 -13.27
C THR A 35 6.93 -1.03 -13.60
N GLY A 36 6.43 -2.04 -14.32
CA GLY A 36 7.18 -3.24 -14.68
C GLY A 36 7.50 -4.17 -13.51
N ARG A 37 8.16 -5.30 -13.80
CA ARG A 37 8.46 -6.30 -12.77
C ARG A 37 9.35 -5.72 -11.68
N GLY A 38 8.92 -5.81 -10.43
CA GLY A 38 9.67 -5.31 -9.28
C GLY A 38 8.96 -5.46 -7.94
N THR A 39 9.68 -6.07 -6.99
CA THR A 39 9.28 -6.30 -5.59
C THR A 39 10.00 -5.33 -4.64
N LEU A 40 9.72 -5.39 -3.34
CA LEU A 40 10.57 -4.74 -2.33
C LEU A 40 11.97 -5.37 -2.32
N LYS A 41 13.00 -4.56 -2.12
CA LYS A 41 14.37 -5.02 -1.90
C LYS A 41 14.48 -5.82 -0.60
N GLY A 42 15.41 -6.76 -0.60
CA GLY A 42 15.76 -7.54 0.59
C GLY A 42 14.70 -8.57 0.96
N SER A 43 14.38 -8.69 2.25
CA SER A 43 13.49 -9.75 2.75
C SER A 43 12.63 -9.25 3.92
N PRO A 44 11.44 -9.85 4.15
CA PRO A 44 10.60 -9.52 5.30
C PRO A 44 11.38 -9.47 6.62
N GLY A 45 11.01 -8.52 7.47
CA GLY A 45 11.71 -8.21 8.71
C GLY A 45 12.90 -7.26 8.54
N ASP A 46 13.28 -6.86 7.32
CA ASP A 46 14.40 -5.96 7.07
C ASP A 46 14.02 -4.46 7.05
N LYS A 47 14.99 -3.61 6.73
CA LYS A 47 14.79 -2.16 6.69
C LYS A 47 13.83 -1.68 5.60
N TYR A 48 13.73 -2.37 4.47
CA TYR A 48 12.85 -1.97 3.35
C TYR A 48 11.40 -2.33 3.66
N HIS A 49 11.16 -3.53 4.21
CA HIS A 49 9.83 -4.00 4.57
C HIS A 49 9.27 -3.22 5.77
N ARG A 50 10.08 -3.01 6.81
CA ARG A 50 9.69 -2.14 7.94
C ARG A 50 9.42 -0.71 7.51
N ALA A 51 10.19 -0.17 6.56
CA ALA A 51 9.94 1.17 6.04
C ALA A 51 8.64 1.22 5.23
N TRP A 52 8.31 0.15 4.49
CA TRP A 52 7.04 0.05 3.79
C TRP A 52 5.84 -0.07 4.75
N ALA A 53 5.93 -0.88 5.80
CA ALA A 53 4.90 -0.94 6.84
C ALA A 53 4.70 0.42 7.54
N LYS A 54 5.77 1.12 7.88
CA LYS A 54 5.69 2.49 8.42
C LYS A 54 5.05 3.48 7.45
N TYR A 55 5.11 3.25 6.15
CA TYR A 55 4.43 4.06 5.15
C TYR A 55 2.90 3.93 5.26
N PHE A 56 2.37 2.73 5.56
CA PHE A 56 0.94 2.55 5.86
C PHE A 56 0.52 3.34 7.09
N ILE A 57 1.28 3.23 8.19
CA ILE A 57 1.00 3.98 9.43
C ILE A 57 1.00 5.49 9.13
N ARG A 58 2.01 5.98 8.41
CA ARG A 58 2.10 7.40 8.06
C ARG A 58 0.91 7.85 7.20
N PHE A 59 0.48 7.04 6.22
CA PHE A 59 -0.70 7.32 5.43
C PHE A 59 -1.96 7.47 6.29
N LEU A 60 -2.18 6.54 7.24
CA LEU A 60 -3.31 6.57 8.16
C LEU A 60 -3.24 7.78 9.09
N ASP A 61 -2.08 8.06 9.68
CA ASP A 61 -1.85 9.23 10.56
C ASP A 61 -2.11 10.54 9.83
N GLU A 62 -1.64 10.69 8.59
CA GLU A 62 -1.85 11.90 7.80
C GLU A 62 -3.33 12.09 7.45
N TYR A 63 -4.07 11.04 7.13
CA TYR A 63 -5.51 11.15 6.87
C TYR A 63 -6.32 11.41 8.15
N ALA A 64 -5.89 10.86 9.29
CA ALA A 64 -6.52 11.09 10.58
C ALA A 64 -6.50 12.58 10.98
N LYS A 65 -5.46 13.34 10.60
CA LYS A 65 -5.42 14.81 10.79
C LYS A 65 -6.56 15.57 10.10
N TYR A 66 -7.22 14.94 9.12
CA TYR A 66 -8.37 15.49 8.40
C TYR A 66 -9.70 14.83 8.80
N ASN A 67 -9.73 14.16 9.96
CA ASN A 67 -10.89 13.41 10.48
C ASN A 67 -11.36 12.28 9.54
N LEU A 68 -10.44 11.66 8.79
CA LEU A 68 -10.71 10.52 7.92
C LEU A 68 -10.08 9.26 8.51
N THR A 69 -10.90 8.33 8.97
CA THR A 69 -10.47 7.02 9.49
C THR A 69 -10.82 5.90 8.51
N PHE A 70 -9.95 4.90 8.41
CA PHE A 70 -10.12 3.76 7.52
C PHE A 70 -10.66 2.55 8.26
N TRP A 71 -11.63 1.88 7.68
CA TRP A 71 -12.16 0.61 8.16
C TRP A 71 -11.18 -0.53 7.88
N ALA A 72 -10.54 -0.53 6.70
CA ALA A 72 -9.58 -1.56 6.33
C ALA A 72 -8.57 -1.08 5.28
N VAL A 73 -7.50 -1.85 5.16
CA VAL A 73 -6.47 -1.73 4.12
C VAL A 73 -6.19 -3.09 3.48
N THR A 74 -5.74 -3.11 2.22
CA THR A 74 -5.07 -4.30 1.66
C THR A 74 -3.58 -4.27 1.99
N ALA A 75 -2.92 -5.43 1.92
CA ALA A 75 -1.45 -5.50 1.95
C ALA A 75 -0.78 -4.98 0.66
N GLY A 76 -1.56 -4.77 -0.40
CA GLY A 76 -1.10 -4.34 -1.72
C GLY A 76 -2.14 -4.67 -2.78
N ASN A 77 -2.26 -3.82 -3.80
CA ASN A 77 -3.14 -4.09 -4.93
C ASN A 77 -2.48 -5.01 -5.95
N GLU A 78 -3.25 -5.97 -6.45
CA GLU A 78 -2.84 -6.89 -7.53
C GLU A 78 -1.37 -7.30 -7.41
N PRO A 79 -0.95 -7.92 -6.30
CA PRO A 79 0.47 -8.19 -6.03
C PRO A 79 1.14 -9.03 -7.14
N THR A 80 0.36 -9.81 -7.89
CA THR A 80 0.84 -10.58 -9.06
C THR A 80 1.20 -9.70 -10.26
N ALA A 81 0.69 -8.48 -10.36
CA ALA A 81 1.03 -7.54 -11.43
C ALA A 81 2.52 -7.16 -11.43
N GLY A 82 3.13 -7.05 -10.25
CA GLY A 82 4.55 -6.76 -10.12
C GLY A 82 5.49 -7.91 -10.52
N GLU A 83 4.93 -9.07 -10.91
CA GLU A 83 5.68 -10.19 -11.50
C GLU A 83 5.69 -10.13 -13.05
N ILE A 84 4.92 -9.24 -13.66
CA ILE A 84 4.84 -9.08 -15.12
C ILE A 84 5.93 -8.12 -15.59
N ILE A 85 6.80 -8.57 -16.52
CA ILE A 85 8.01 -7.85 -16.96
C ILE A 85 7.69 -6.41 -17.41
N PHE A 86 6.70 -6.24 -18.27
CA PHE A 86 6.33 -4.95 -18.85
C PHE A 86 4.96 -4.45 -18.37
N TYR A 87 4.63 -4.66 -17.09
CA TYR A 87 3.36 -4.17 -16.55
C TYR A 87 3.26 -2.63 -16.72
N PRO A 88 2.16 -2.11 -17.31
CA PRO A 88 2.17 -0.76 -17.90
C PRO A 88 1.98 0.37 -16.88
N PHE A 89 1.59 0.09 -15.63
CA PHE A 89 1.36 1.11 -14.60
C PHE A 89 1.87 0.68 -13.23
N GLN A 90 1.59 1.49 -12.21
CA GLN A 90 2.12 1.32 -10.86
C GLN A 90 1.77 -0.06 -10.30
N CYS A 91 2.79 -0.83 -9.93
CA CYS A 91 2.64 -2.13 -9.30
C CYS A 91 3.75 -2.40 -8.30
N LEU A 92 3.54 -3.33 -7.37
CA LEU A 92 4.54 -3.85 -6.45
C LEU A 92 4.34 -5.35 -6.29
N GLY A 93 5.36 -6.11 -6.68
CA GLY A 93 5.29 -7.56 -6.73
C GLY A 93 5.40 -8.18 -5.35
N PHE A 94 4.52 -9.15 -5.08
CA PHE A 94 4.65 -10.11 -4.00
C PHE A 94 4.21 -11.49 -4.48
N SER A 95 5.03 -12.52 -4.23
CA SER A 95 4.54 -13.90 -4.24
C SER A 95 3.63 -14.14 -3.02
N PRO A 96 2.83 -15.23 -2.99
CA PRO A 96 2.04 -15.57 -1.80
C PRO A 96 2.89 -15.71 -0.53
N GLU A 97 4.08 -16.29 -0.63
CA GLU A 97 5.02 -16.47 0.48
C GLU A 97 5.59 -15.13 0.93
N HIS A 98 5.98 -14.28 -0.03
CA HIS A 98 6.49 -12.95 0.28
C HIS A 98 5.41 -12.10 0.97
N GLN A 99 4.18 -12.14 0.47
CA GLN A 99 3.06 -11.43 1.10
C GLN A 99 2.75 -11.97 2.50
N ARG A 100 2.73 -13.30 2.68
CA ARG A 100 2.55 -13.94 4.00
C ARG A 100 3.58 -13.43 4.99
N ASP A 101 4.85 -13.44 4.61
CA ASP A 101 5.95 -13.11 5.52
C ASP A 101 6.02 -11.61 5.79
N PHE A 102 5.71 -10.75 4.80
CA PHE A 102 5.58 -9.31 5.01
C PHE A 102 4.46 -8.98 6.01
N ILE A 103 3.29 -9.62 5.89
CA ILE A 103 2.20 -9.44 6.85
C ILE A 103 2.59 -9.97 8.23
N ALA A 104 3.25 -11.12 8.31
CA ALA A 104 3.59 -11.71 9.60
C ALA A 104 4.70 -10.93 10.35
N GLN A 105 5.62 -10.31 9.63
CA GLN A 105 6.85 -9.75 10.23
C GLN A 105 6.89 -8.22 10.28
N ASP A 106 6.11 -7.53 9.44
CA ASP A 106 6.26 -6.08 9.26
C ASP A 106 4.95 -5.29 9.33
N LEU A 107 3.88 -5.72 8.64
CA LEU A 107 2.62 -4.97 8.48
C LEU A 107 1.62 -5.26 9.61
#